data_AF-A0A1V1NXL1-F1
#
_entry.id   AF-A0A1V1NXL1-F1
#
_cell.length_a   1.000
_cell.length_b   1.000
_cell.length_c   1.000
_cell.angle_alpha   90.00
_cell.angle_beta   90.00
_cell.angle_gamma   90.00
#
_symmetry.space_group_name_H-M   'P 1'
#
loop_
_entity.id
_entity.type
_entity.pdbx_description
1 polymer ?
#
loop_
_entity_poly.entity_id
_entity_poly.type
_entity_poly.pdbx_seq_one_letter_code
_entity_poly.pdbx_strand_id
1 'polypeptide(L)'
;MSEIFVYVEGPSDQLGMRELFAEINEIAYTKGNKVDFFPLNGKEPLLNKGPIKAINILRNRPDSFVFIVPDLYPPNKPFPHTDYTEQ
;
A
#
# COMPACT_ATOMS: atom_id res chain seq x y z
N MET A 1 -12.21 0.39 15.84
CA MET A 1 -11.03 -0.39 15.42
C MET A 1 -10.79 -0.03 13.97
N SER A 2 -9.67 0.62 13.65
CA SER A 2 -9.39 1.06 12.28
C SER A 2 -8.57 0.00 11.56
N GLU A 3 -8.99 -0.33 10.33
CA GLU A 3 -8.27 -1.28 9.47
C GLU A 3 -7.42 -0.50 8.47
N ILE A 4 -6.14 -0.86 8.37
CA ILE A 4 -5.13 -0.21 7.54
C ILE A 4 -4.67 -1.25 6.51
N PHE A 5 -4.94 -0.98 5.24
CA PHE A 5 -4.61 -1.85 4.12
C PHE A 5 -3.43 -1.24 3.37
N VAL A 6 -2.30 -1.95 3.31
CA VAL A 6 -1.12 -1.49 2.56
C VAL A 6 -0.94 -2.38 1.34
N TYR A 7 -1.11 -1.83 0.14
CA TYR A 7 -0.86 -2.53 -1.12
C TYR A 7 0.58 -2.29 -1.58
N VAL A 8 1.29 -3.38 -1.87
CA VAL A 8 2.69 -3.42 -2.32
C VAL A 8 2.82 -4.16 -3.65
N GLU A 9 3.97 -4.07 -4.31
CA GLU A 9 4.16 -4.67 -5.63
C GLU A 9 4.23 -6.20 -5.56
N GLY A 10 5.17 -6.76 -4.80
CA GLY A 10 5.49 -8.18 -4.81
C GLY A 10 5.20 -8.93 -3.50
N PRO A 11 5.10 -10.27 -3.55
CA PRO A 11 5.06 -11.11 -2.34
C PRO A 11 6.29 -10.95 -1.45
N SER A 12 7.45 -10.65 -2.05
CA SER A 12 8.68 -10.34 -1.30
C SER A 12 8.50 -9.13 -0.40
N ASP A 13 7.92 -8.05 -0.92
CA ASP A 13 7.67 -6.83 -0.16
C ASP A 13 6.67 -7.09 0.97
N GLN A 14 5.63 -7.89 0.71
CA GLN A 14 4.67 -8.29 1.75
C GLN A 14 5.38 -8.97 2.92
N LEU A 15 6.24 -9.95 2.64
CA LEU A 15 6.98 -10.68 3.69
C LEU A 15 7.95 -9.75 4.41
N GLY A 16 8.72 -8.95 3.67
CA GLY A 16 9.67 -8.00 4.22
C GLY A 16 9.00 -6.96 5.12
N MET A 17 7.87 -6.40 4.70
CA MET A 17 7.11 -5.42 5.50
C MET A 17 6.48 -6.05 6.74
N ARG A 18 5.93 -7.27 6.65
CA ARG A 18 5.37 -7.96 7.82
C ARG A 18 6.44 -8.22 8.88
N GLU A 19 7.61 -8.67 8.47
CA GLU A 19 8.72 -8.92 9.38
C GLU A 19 9.26 -7.60 9.98
N LEU A 20 9.55 -6.63 9.12
CA LEU A 20 10.12 -5.33 9.54
C LEU A 20 9.19 -4.57 10.51
N PHE A 21 7.88 -4.68 10.32
CA PHE A 21 6.89 -3.97 11.13
C PHE A 21 6.20 -4.86 12.18
N ALA A 22 6.67 -6.09 12.42
CA ALA A 22 6.00 -7.04 13.33
C ALA A 22 5.71 -6.42 14.71
N GLU A 23 6.72 -5.86 15.38
CA GLU A 23 6.57 -5.21 16.69
C GLU A 23 5.64 -4.00 16.65
N ILE A 24 5.76 -3.18 15.60
CA ILE A 24 4.95 -1.97 15.42
C ILE A 24 3.48 -2.35 15.19
N ASN A 25 3.22 -3.43 14.45
CA ASN A 25 1.88 -3.95 14.18
C ASN A 25 1.22 -4.48 15.46
N GLU A 26 1.96 -5.14 16.35
CA GLU A 26 1.46 -5.56 17.66
C GLU A 26 1.08 -4.35 18.53
N ILE A 27 1.94 -3.32 18.57
CA ILE A 27 1.63 -2.07 19.27
C ILE A 27 0.39 -1.40 18.67
N ALA A 28 0.27 -1.33 17.34
CA ALA A 28 -0.89 -0.79 16.65
C ALA A 28 -2.17 -1.57 17.01
N TYR A 29 -2.08 -2.90 17.06
CA TYR A 29 -3.18 -3.78 17.40
C TYR A 29 -3.71 -3.55 18.82
N THR A 30 -2.83 -3.42 19.81
CA THR A 30 -3.23 -3.06 21.20
C THR A 30 -3.91 -1.69 21.29
N LYS A 31 -3.65 -0.79 20.33
CA LYS A 31 -4.30 0.52 20.21
C LYS A 31 -5.58 0.48 19.35
N GLY A 32 -6.04 -0.71 18.95
CA GLY A 32 -7.24 -0.89 18.14
C GLY A 32 -7.05 -0.58 16.65
N ASN A 33 -5.83 -0.70 16.13
CA ASN A 33 -5.52 -0.54 14.71
C ASN A 33 -4.98 -1.85 14.15
N LYS A 34 -5.54 -2.33 13.05
CA LYS A 34 -5.07 -3.56 12.38
C LYS A 34 -4.40 -3.19 11.06
N VAL A 35 -3.12 -3.48 10.92
CA VAL A 35 -2.33 -3.26 9.70
C VAL A 35 -2.06 -4.59 9.02
N ASP A 36 -2.20 -4.65 7.70
CA ASP A 36 -1.71 -5.78 6.91
C ASP A 36 -1.27 -5.34 5.50
N PHE A 37 -0.43 -6.17 4.89
CA PHE A 37 0.24 -5.92 3.62
C PHE A 37 -0.26 -6.90 2.56
N PHE A 38 -0.56 -6.39 1.37
CA PHE A 38 -1.19 -7.14 0.29
C PHE A 38 -0.47 -6.90 -1.05
N PRO A 39 0.09 -7.94 -1.69
CA PRO A 39 0.74 -7.79 -2.98
C PRO A 39 -0.30 -7.64 -4.09
N LEU A 40 0.00 -6.82 -5.09
CA LEU A 40 -0.78 -6.73 -6.34
C LEU A 40 -0.06 -7.32 -7.56
N ASN A 41 1.05 -8.02 -7.35
CA ASN A 41 1.83 -8.73 -8.37
C ASN A 41 2.38 -7.79 -9.46
N GLY A 42 2.98 -6.70 -9.01
CA GLY A 42 3.72 -5.76 -9.83
C GLY A 42 3.11 -4.35 -9.86
N LYS A 43 3.95 -3.42 -10.32
CA LYS A 43 3.68 -2.00 -10.42
C LYS A 43 2.41 -1.62 -11.18
N GLU A 44 2.21 -2.20 -12.36
CA GLU A 44 1.10 -1.84 -13.24
C GLU A 44 -0.26 -2.24 -12.63
N PRO A 45 -0.46 -3.48 -12.14
CA PRO A 45 -1.63 -3.82 -11.33
C PRO A 45 -1.78 -2.98 -10.07
N LEU A 46 -0.69 -2.68 -9.36
CA LEU A 46 -0.73 -1.87 -8.14
C LEU A 46 -1.31 -0.47 -8.42
N LEU A 47 -0.83 0.17 -9.48
CA LEU A 47 -1.20 1.53 -9.85
C LEU A 47 -2.60 1.61 -10.51
N ASN A 48 -3.00 0.60 -11.29
CA ASN A 48 -4.30 0.60 -11.96
C ASN A 48 -5.44 0.00 -11.11
N LYS A 49 -5.18 -1.08 -10.36
CA LYS A 49 -6.19 -1.79 -9.56
C LYS A 49 -6.20 -1.35 -8.09
N GLY A 50 -5.09 -0.84 -7.57
CA GLY A 50 -4.98 -0.33 -6.20
C GLY A 50 -6.03 0.74 -5.88
N PRO A 51 -6.17 1.81 -6.69
CA PRO A 51 -7.15 2.87 -6.43
C PRO A 51 -8.59 2.35 -6.44
N ILE A 52 -8.92 1.43 -7.35
CA ILE A 52 -10.25 0.80 -7.43
C ILE A 52 -10.53 -0.02 -6.16
N LYS A 53 -9.55 -0.80 -5.69
CA LYS A 53 -9.65 -1.54 -4.42
C LYS A 53 -9.80 -0.60 -3.24
N ALA A 54 -9.05 0.50 -3.20
CA ALA A 54 -9.12 1.49 -2.14
C ALA A 54 -10.52 2.10 -2.03
N ILE A 55 -11.10 2.55 -3.14
CA ILE A 55 -12.46 3.09 -3.19
C ILE A 55 -13.47 2.04 -2.71
N ASN A 56 -13.36 0.79 -3.16
CA ASN A 56 -14.26 -0.28 -2.74
C ASN A 56 -14.15 -0.60 -1.24
N ILE A 57 -12.95 -0.53 -0.66
CA ILE A 57 -12.76 -0.69 0.79
C ILE A 57 -13.41 0.47 1.52
N LEU A 58 -13.07 1.71 1.17
CA LEU A 58 -13.54 2.92 1.86
C LEU A 58 -15.07 3.09 1.75
N ARG A 59 -15.70 2.64 0.67
CA ARG A 59 -17.17 2.62 0.54
C ARG A 59 -17.86 1.70 1.55
N ASN A 60 -17.21 0.60 1.93
CA ASN A 60 -17.78 -0.39 2.86
C ASN A 60 -17.25 -0.22 4.29
N ARG A 61 -16.09 0.42 4.45
CA ARG A 61 -15.38 0.64 5.71
C ARG A 61 -14.82 2.07 5.72
N PRO A 62 -15.66 3.08 6.01
CA PRO A 62 -15.28 4.49 5.86
C PRO A 62 -14.17 4.95 6.83
N ASP A 63 -14.03 4.27 7.97
CA ASP A 63 -13.00 4.58 8.98
C ASP A 63 -11.67 3.82 8.75
N SER A 64 -11.55 3.12 7.62
CA SER A 64 -10.32 2.43 7.21
C SER A 64 -9.35 3.37 6.49
N PHE A 65 -8.08 2.98 6.46
CA PHE A 65 -7.04 3.63 5.68
C PHE A 65 -6.52 2.68 4.61
N VAL A 66 -6.24 3.20 3.42
CA VAL A 66 -5.66 2.42 2.33
C VAL A 66 -4.44 3.15 1.78
N PHE A 67 -3.30 2.47 1.79
CA PHE A 67 -2.04 2.94 1.24
C PHE A 67 -1.70 2.12 0.00
N ILE A 68 -1.20 2.78 -1.04
CA ILE A 68 -0.69 2.16 -2.26
C ILE A 68 0.77 2.58 -2.36
N VAL A 69 1.67 1.61 -2.20
CA VAL A 69 3.11 1.87 -2.04
C VAL A 69 3.86 1.21 -3.20
N PRO A 70 4.00 1.90 -4.35
CA PRO A 70 4.82 1.42 -5.45
C PRO A 70 6.31 1.59 -5.12
N ASP A 71 7.13 0.72 -5.69
CA ASP A 71 8.58 0.93 -5.67
C ASP A 71 8.91 2.24 -6.40
N LEU A 72 9.97 2.91 -5.96
CA LEU A 72 10.42 4.14 -6.64
C LEU A 72 11.18 3.83 -7.94
N TYR A 73 11.71 2.61 -8.08
CA TYR A 73 12.55 2.21 -9.20
C TYR A 73 12.09 0.88 -9.82
N PRO A 74 11.98 0.79 -11.16
CA PRO A 74 12.13 1.87 -12.14
C PRO A 74 10.99 2.91 -12.01
N PRO A 75 11.15 4.14 -12.56
CA PRO A 75 10.14 5.19 -12.47
C PRO A 75 8.74 4.74 -12.91
N ASN A 76 7.71 5.45 -12.44
CA ASN A 76 6.31 5.18 -12.74
C ASN A 76 5.99 5.44 -14.24
N LYS A 77 6.32 4.50 -15.12
CA LYS A 77 6.01 4.58 -16.55
C LYS A 77 4.53 4.44 -16.96
N PRO A 78 3.58 3.88 -16.17
CA PRO A 78 2.23 3.64 -16.70
C PRO A 78 1.38 4.91 -16.84
N PHE A 79 1.85 6.06 -16.35
CA PHE A 79 1.15 7.33 -16.53
C PHE A 79 2.08 8.35 -17.20
N PRO A 80 1.54 9.23 -18.06
CA PRO A 80 2.26 10.42 -18.49
C PRO A 80 2.64 11.24 -17.26
N HIS A 81 3.94 11.51 -17.09
CA HIS A 81 4.46 12.39 -16.05
C HIS A 81 5.62 13.19 -16.62
N THR A 82 5.88 14.35 -16.02
CA THR A 82 6.98 15.23 -16.38
C THR A 82 7.98 15.23 -15.24
N ASP A 83 9.25 14.96 -15.53
CA ASP A 83 10.30 15.08 -14.54
C ASP A 83 10.54 16.57 -14.23
N TYR A 84 10.68 16.90 -12.95
CA TYR A 84 11.16 18.22 -12.55
C TYR A 84 12.69 18.21 -12.65
N THR A 85 13.24 18.97 -13.59
CA THR A 85 14.69 19.20 -13.64
C THR A 85 15.00 20.33 -12.67
N GLU A 86 15.63 20.04 -11.53
CA GLU A 86 16.19 21.09 -10.67
C GLU A 86 17.21 21.89 -11.50
N GLN A 87 16.95 23.18 -11.69
CA GLN A 87 17.88 24.14 -12.28
C GLN A 87 18.72 24.81 -11.20
#